data_AF-A0A7C3F9A1-F1
#
_entry.id   AF-A0A7C3F9A1-F1
#
_cell.length_a   1.000
_cell.length_b   1.000
_cell.length_c   1.000
_cell.angle_alpha   90.00
_cell.angle_beta   90.00
_cell.angle_gamma   90.00
#
_symmetry.space_group_name_H-M   'P 1'
#
loop_
_entity.id
_entity.type
_entity.pdbx_description
1 polymer ?
#
loop_
_entity_poly.entity_id
_entity_poly.type
_entity_poly.pdbx_seq_one_letter_code
_entity_poly.pdbx_strand_id
1 'polypeptide(L)'
;TPLDQPVTRGLYQISRNPQQVSIFIAYVGISLTMGSWLSLLLITIGITWGHVRVLAEEETCLKNYGDAYREYMARVPRYFLFF
;
A
#
# COMPACT_ATOMS: atom_id res chain seq x y z
N THR A 1 -0.28 19.37 -5.03
CA THR A 1 -1.43 18.77 -5.75
C THR A 1 -2.68 19.47 -5.26
N PRO A 2 -3.69 19.69 -6.11
CA PRO A 2 -4.99 20.17 -5.65
C PRO A 2 -5.52 19.26 -4.54
N LEU A 3 -6.18 19.82 -3.51
CA LEU A 3 -6.65 19.06 -2.33
C LEU A 3 -7.76 18.06 -2.67
N ASP A 4 -8.41 18.27 -3.81
CA ASP A 4 -9.54 17.53 -4.38
C ASP A 4 -9.10 16.45 -5.40
N GLN A 5 -7.80 16.21 -5.57
CA GLN A 5 -7.29 15.23 -6.53
C GLN A 5 -6.23 14.29 -5.92
N PRO A 6 -6.20 13.02 -6.35
CA PRO A 6 -5.20 12.08 -5.89
C PRO A 6 -3.80 12.46 -6.41
N VAL A 7 -2.78 12.19 -5.61
CA VAL A 7 -1.39 12.36 -6.02
C VAL A 7 -0.99 11.18 -6.90
N THR A 8 -0.62 11.47 -8.14
CA THR A 8 -0.33 10.46 -9.17
C THR A 8 1.07 10.58 -9.77
N ARG A 9 1.97 11.35 -9.15
CA ARG A 9 3.34 11.57 -9.63
C ARG A 9 4.37 10.86 -8.76
N GLY A 10 5.54 10.57 -9.35
CA GLY A 10 6.64 9.89 -8.65
C GLY A 10 6.30 8.44 -8.33
N LEU A 11 6.57 8.00 -7.10
CA LEU A 11 6.33 6.61 -6.67
C LEU A 11 4.85 6.18 -6.79
N TYR A 12 3.93 7.15 -6.76
CA TYR A 12 2.49 6.91 -6.95
C TYR A 12 2.11 6.54 -8.40
N GLN A 13 3.04 6.60 -9.36
CA GLN A 13 2.81 6.05 -10.71
C GLN A 13 2.99 4.54 -10.77
N ILE A 14 3.75 4.00 -9.83
CA ILE A 14 4.11 2.58 -9.81
C ILE A 14 3.20 1.81 -8.87
N SER A 15 2.85 2.42 -7.73
CA SER A 15 2.01 1.84 -6.70
C SER A 15 1.03 2.87 -6.17
N ARG A 16 -0.22 2.50 -5.93
CA ARG A 16 -1.14 3.37 -5.18
C ARG A 16 -0.71 3.57 -3.73
N ASN A 17 -0.01 2.60 -3.15
CA ASN A 17 0.39 2.58 -1.74
C ASN A 17 1.90 2.33 -1.59
N PRO A 18 2.77 3.20 -2.15
CA PRO A 18 4.21 2.96 -2.20
C PRO A 18 4.84 2.86 -0.81
N GLN A 19 4.32 3.60 0.17
CA GLN A 19 4.76 3.53 1.56
C GLN A 19 4.55 2.13 2.15
N GLN A 20 3.39 1.52 1.89
CA GLN A 20 3.07 0.18 2.42
C GLN A 20 3.96 -0.89 1.80
N VAL A 21 4.32 -0.73 0.52
CA VAL A 21 5.31 -1.59 -0.15
C VAL A 21 6.67 -1.47 0.52
N SER A 22 7.14 -0.26 0.80
CA SER A 22 8.43 -0.04 1.49
C SER A 22 8.44 -0.65 2.89
N ILE A 23 7.35 -0.51 3.65
CA ILE A 23 7.20 -1.12 4.98
C ILE A 23 7.25 -2.65 4.89
N PHE A 24 6.55 -3.24 3.91
CA PHE A 24 6.59 -4.67 3.66
C PHE A 24 8.02 -5.17 3.39
N ILE A 25 8.75 -4.50 2.48
CA ILE A 25 10.14 -4.86 2.16
C ILE A 25 11.04 -4.75 3.40
N ALA A 26 10.91 -3.67 4.17
CA ALA A 26 11.70 -3.45 5.38
C ALA A 26 11.44 -4.55 6.43
N TYR A 27 10.18 -4.91 6.66
CA TYR A 27 9.85 -5.97 7.60
C TYR A 27 10.35 -7.34 7.14
N VAL A 28 10.24 -7.68 5.85
CA VAL A 28 10.83 -8.91 5.33
C VAL A 28 12.34 -8.96 5.60
N GLY A 29 13.08 -7.87 5.34
CA GLY A 29 14.51 -7.79 5.62
C GLY A 29 14.85 -7.94 7.11
N ILE A 30 14.08 -7.31 8.00
CA ILE A 30 14.22 -7.46 9.45
C ILE A 30 13.97 -8.90 9.87
N SER A 31 12.92 -9.55 9.33
CA SER A 31 12.60 -10.94 9.63
C SER A 31 13.73 -11.88 9.26
N LEU A 32 14.31 -11.70 8.06
CA LEU A 32 15.42 -12.50 7.57
C LEU A 32 16.66 -12.31 8.45
N THR A 33 16.90 -11.10 8.94
CA THR A 33 18.04 -10.77 9.81
C THR A 33 17.91 -11.37 11.22
N MET A 34 16.69 -11.39 11.78
CA MET A 34 16.43 -11.99 13.09
C MET A 34 16.48 -13.52 13.08
N GLY A 35 16.21 -14.17 11.93
CA GLY A 35 16.27 -15.64 11.81
C GLY A 35 15.28 -16.39 12.71
N SER A 36 14.24 -15.73 13.22
CA SER A 36 13.30 -16.28 14.20
C SER A 36 11.92 -16.51 13.60
N TRP A 37 11.34 -17.68 13.88
CA TRP A 37 9.98 -18.04 13.47
C TRP A 37 8.92 -17.14 14.10
N LEU A 38 9.18 -16.65 15.32
CA LEU A 38 8.30 -15.69 16.00
C LEU A 38 8.26 -14.35 15.27
N SER A 39 9.41 -13.87 14.77
CA SER A 39 9.48 -12.63 13.98
C SER A 39 8.68 -12.77 12.68
N LEU A 40 8.79 -13.90 11.99
CA LEU A 40 8.01 -14.18 10.79
C LEU A 40 6.49 -14.14 11.07
N LEU A 41 6.06 -14.74 12.17
CA LEU A 41 4.65 -14.75 12.56
C LEU A 41 4.13 -13.33 12.86
N LEU A 42 4.86 -12.56 13.66
CA LEU A 42 4.49 -11.17 13.98
C LEU A 42 4.42 -10.28 12.74
N ILE A 43 5.37 -10.46 11.82
CA ILE A 43 5.41 -9.69 10.58
C ILE A 43 4.24 -10.07 9.66
N THR A 44 3.91 -11.36 9.57
CA THR A 44 2.74 -11.82 8.80
C THR A 44 1.44 -11.19 9.31
N ILE A 45 1.27 -11.12 10.63
CA ILE A 45 0.14 -10.41 11.26
C ILE A 45 0.18 -8.92 10.91
N GLY A 46 1.33 -8.28 11.05
CA GLY A 46 1.52 -6.86 10.74
C GLY A 46 1.19 -6.51 9.28
N ILE A 47 1.61 -7.35 8.33
CA ILE A 47 1.33 -7.19 6.90
C ILE A 47 -0.17 -7.33 6.64
N THR A 48 -0.82 -8.32 7.27
CA THR A 48 -2.27 -8.54 7.14
C THR A 48 -3.04 -7.33 7.64
N TRP A 49 -2.66 -6.80 8.81
CA TRP A 49 -3.25 -5.58 9.36
C TRP A 49 -3.02 -4.36 8.46
N GLY A 50 -1.79 -4.23 7.94
CA GLY A 50 -1.44 -3.20 6.98
C GLY A 50 -2.28 -3.26 5.71
N HIS A 51 -2.61 -4.46 5.22
CA HIS A 51 -3.49 -4.66 4.07
C HIS A 51 -4.93 -4.17 4.36
N VAL A 52 -5.49 -4.54 5.51
CA VAL A 52 -6.84 -4.08 5.92
C VAL A 52 -6.88 -2.55 6.01
N ARG A 53 -5.83 -1.93 6.55
CA ARG A 53 -5.74 -0.46 6.61
C ARG A 53 -5.72 0.18 5.22
N VAL A 54 -4.98 -0.38 4.27
CA VAL A 54 -4.97 0.10 2.87
C VAL A 54 -6.37 0.04 2.26
N LEU A 55 -7.11 -1.04 2.48
CA LEU A 55 -8.48 -1.16 1.94
C LEU A 55 -9.39 -0.03 2.44
N ALA A 56 -9.35 0.25 3.75
CA ALA A 56 -10.13 1.33 4.34
C ALA A 56 -9.69 2.72 3.85
N GLU A 57 -8.39 2.92 3.64
CA GLU A 57 -7.83 4.15 3.09
C GLU A 57 -8.27 4.35 1.64
N GLU A 58 -8.18 3.33 0.79
CA GLU A 58 -8.64 3.41 -0.61
C GLU A 58 -10.14 3.66 -0.71
N GLU A 59 -10.95 3.06 0.18
CA GLU A 59 -12.39 3.34 0.24
C GLU A 59 -12.67 4.81 0.60
N THR A 60 -11.90 5.36 1.53
CA THR A 60 -11.99 6.78 1.93
C THR A 60 -11.55 7.70 0.79
N CYS A 61 -10.46 7.36 0.11
CA CYS A 61 -10.01 8.08 -1.09
C CYS A 61 -11.07 8.04 -2.18
N LEU A 62 -11.71 6.89 -2.40
CA LEU A 62 -12.78 6.75 -3.38
C LEU A 62 -13.99 7.63 -3.04
N LYS A 63 -14.35 7.75 -1.76
CA LYS A 63 -15.41 8.65 -1.28
C LYS A 63 -15.05 10.13 -1.47
N ASN A 64 -13.80 10.50 -1.24
CA ASN A 64 -13.34 11.89 -1.28
C ASN A 64 -13.07 12.40 -2.71
N TYR A 65 -12.50 11.55 -3.56
CA TYR A 65 -12.02 11.92 -4.90
C TYR A 65 -12.90 11.39 -6.03
N GLY A 66 -13.85 10.48 -5.73
CA GLY A 66 -14.81 9.96 -6.69
C GLY A 66 -14.16 9.36 -7.94
N ASP A 67 -14.63 9.80 -9.11
CA ASP A 67 -14.24 9.24 -10.41
C ASP A 67 -12.75 9.46 -10.74
N ALA A 68 -12.15 10.56 -10.27
CA ALA A 68 -10.73 10.81 -10.46
C ALA A 68 -9.87 9.71 -9.82
N TYR A 69 -10.30 9.19 -8.66
CA TYR A 69 -9.64 8.07 -8.02
C TYR A 69 -9.99 6.72 -8.68
N ARG A 70 -11.20 6.53 -9.20
CA ARG A 70 -11.54 5.34 -10.00
C ARG A 70 -10.66 5.20 -11.24
N GLU A 71 -10.48 6.29 -11.99
CA GLU A 71 -9.58 6.30 -13.15
C GLU A 71 -8.14 5.98 -12.75
N TYR A 72 -7.69 6.53 -11.62
CA TYR A 72 -6.36 6.24 -11.09
C TYR A 72 -6.19 4.77 -10.68
N MET A 73 -7.19 4.18 -10.00
CA MET A 73 -7.19 2.77 -9.62
C MET A 73 -7.13 1.82 -10.82
N ALA A 74 -7.72 2.21 -11.96
CA ALA A 74 -7.68 1.43 -13.20
C ALA A 74 -6.31 1.47 -13.89
N ARG A 75 -5.51 2.51 -13.66
CA ARG A 75 -4.19 2.70 -14.32
C ARG A 75 -3.02 2.23 -13.46
N VAL A 76 -3.15 2.32 -12.14
CA VAL A 76 -2.05 2.05 -11.20
C VAL A 76 -2.42 0.89 -10.28
N PRO A 77 -1.56 -0.14 -10.14
CA PRO A 77 -1.83 -1.27 -9.25
C PRO A 77 -1.77 -0.85 -7.78
N ARG A 78 -2.40 -1.63 -6.90
CA ARG A 78 -2.43 -1.33 -5.47
C ARG A 78 -1.04 -1.36 -4.82
N TYR A 79 -0.21 -2.33 -5.23
CA TYR A 79 1.14 -2.57 -4.71
C TYR A 79 2.18 -2.50 -5.84
N PHE A 80 2.69 -3.62 -6.34
CA PHE A 80 3.71 -3.64 -7.40
C PHE A 80 3.56 -4.85 -8.35
N LEU A 81 2.98 -5.96 -7.85
CA LEU A 81 3.04 -7.28 -8.49
C LEU A 81 1.70 -8.02 -8.57
N PHE A 82 0.61 -7.42 -8.08
CA PHE A 82 -0.72 -8.02 -8.17
C PHE A 82 -1.62 -7.05 -8.92
N PHE A 83 -1.94 -7.44 -10.16
CA PHE A 83 -2.94 -6.82 -11.03
C PHE A 83 -4.33 -6.99 -10.44
#